data_AF-A0A954EHE7-F1
#
_entry.id   AF-A0A954EHE7-F1
#
_cell.length_a   1.000
_cell.length_b   1.000
_cell.length_c   1.000
_cell.angle_alpha   90.00
_cell.angle_beta   90.00
_cell.angle_gamma   90.00
#
_symmetry.space_group_name_H-M   'P 1'
#
loop_
_entity.id
_entity.type
_entity.pdbx_description
1 polymer ?
#
loop_
_entity_poly.entity_id
_entity_poly.type
_entity_poly.pdbx_seq_one_letter_code
_entity_poly.pdbx_strand_id
1 'polypeptide(L)'
;MIRILQAVILLLLLRGLWFAWLAHGHLRLTTLTMAAKWTIAAIFMWCVAAGASWFVSDIPAGVVDQLWYWTMVVSCCPPIAVLGARSPTHRVWNYFILMPLVAVLGWPAMTLWMPSDAWQPVEVGGPVLMAFGLVTVMGFGNFVGTRYTAATFLAGLAVVAGLVPFATFRPESVAPDLWRICSATLIVLAGQAAISASKRQYAEESPYTTIWNDFRDTFGLVWSVRILERLQEQGRRDQLPVEWSAEGLHWCTEDESAREAAEVKISHTLRWLLRRFVEPEWIDARGVPRVDLGAKESDPSRLDS
;
A
#
# COMPACT_ATOMS: atom_id res chain seq x y z
N MET A 1 21.91 -4.18 -27.19
CA MET A 1 21.32 -3.10 -26.36
C MET A 1 20.12 -3.58 -25.54
N ILE A 2 19.09 -4.18 -26.13
CA ILE A 2 17.86 -4.64 -25.41
C ILE A 2 18.18 -5.61 -24.25
N ARG A 3 19.04 -6.62 -24.46
CA ARG A 3 19.44 -7.55 -23.38
C ARG A 3 20.12 -6.89 -22.20
N ILE A 4 20.92 -5.85 -22.45
CA ILE A 4 21.59 -5.08 -21.39
C ILE A 4 20.54 -4.33 -20.57
N LEU A 5 19.57 -3.68 -21.25
CA LEU A 5 18.46 -3.01 -20.58
C LEU A 5 17.63 -4.00 -19.73
N GLN A 6 17.29 -5.18 -20.25
CA GLN A 6 16.58 -6.23 -19.52
C GLN A 6 17.35 -6.69 -18.27
N ALA A 7 18.67 -6.88 -18.39
CA ALA A 7 19.52 -7.25 -17.25
C ALA A 7 19.55 -6.15 -16.19
N VAL A 8 19.66 -4.88 -16.60
CA VAL A 8 19.61 -3.73 -15.68
C VAL A 8 18.26 -3.66 -14.95
N ILE A 9 17.14 -3.82 -15.67
CA ILE A 9 15.80 -3.83 -15.07
C ILE A 9 15.69 -4.96 -14.04
N LEU A 10 16.13 -6.18 -14.38
CA LEU A 10 16.09 -7.31 -13.47
C LEU A 10 16.92 -7.08 -12.20
N LEU A 11 18.13 -6.53 -12.33
CA LEU A 11 18.97 -6.17 -11.18
C LEU A 11 18.31 -5.12 -10.28
N LEU A 12 17.61 -4.15 -10.88
CA LEU A 12 16.87 -3.13 -10.12
C LEU A 12 15.62 -3.70 -9.44
N LEU A 13 14.94 -4.69 -10.04
CA LEU A 13 13.85 -5.43 -9.40
C LEU A 13 14.35 -6.24 -8.20
N LEU A 14 15.48 -6.95 -8.35
CA LEU A 14 16.12 -7.68 -7.24
C LEU A 14 16.54 -6.76 -6.10
N ARG A 15 17.10 -5.58 -6.44
CA ARG A 15 17.36 -4.53 -5.45
C ARG A 15 16.05 -4.09 -4.77
N GLY A 16 14.98 -3.88 -5.53
CA GLY A 16 13.66 -3.56 -5.00
C GLY A 16 13.14 -4.61 -4.02
N LEU A 17 13.31 -5.89 -4.34
CA LEU A 17 12.94 -7.01 -3.47
C LEU A 17 13.70 -6.99 -2.15
N TRP A 18 15.02 -6.75 -2.22
CA TRP A 18 15.86 -6.60 -1.04
C TRP A 18 15.40 -5.43 -0.15
N PHE A 19 15.10 -4.26 -0.74
CA PHE A 19 14.59 -3.12 0.02
C PHE A 19 13.21 -3.41 0.65
N ALA A 20 12.31 -4.08 -0.07
CA ALA A 20 11.00 -4.48 0.46
C ALA A 20 11.14 -5.44 1.65
N TRP A 21 12.10 -6.37 1.59
CA TRP A 21 12.43 -7.27 2.69
C TRP A 21 12.94 -6.52 3.93
N LEU A 22 13.85 -5.55 3.75
CA LEU A 22 14.33 -4.72 4.86
C LEU A 22 13.20 -3.86 5.45
N ALA A 23 12.38 -3.24 4.59
CA ALA A 23 11.26 -2.41 5.01
C ALA A 23 10.21 -3.21 5.80
N HIS A 24 10.03 -4.50 5.52
CA HIS A 24 9.14 -5.36 6.29
C HIS A 24 9.52 -5.41 7.79
N GLY A 25 10.81 -5.31 8.12
CA GLY A 25 11.28 -5.22 9.50
C GLY A 25 10.75 -3.98 10.24
N HIS A 26 10.71 -2.83 9.58
CA HIS A 26 10.20 -1.57 10.14
C HIS A 26 8.67 -1.58 10.34
N LEU A 27 7.95 -2.42 9.58
CA LEU A 27 6.49 -2.52 9.65
C LEU A 27 6.00 -3.51 10.72
N ARG A 28 6.89 -4.15 11.48
CA ARG A 28 6.53 -5.14 12.51
C ARG A 28 5.64 -4.60 13.62
N LEU A 29 5.79 -3.32 13.95
CA LEU A 29 4.98 -2.63 14.96
C LEU A 29 3.67 -2.06 14.36
N THR A 30 3.28 -2.52 13.17
CA THR A 30 2.08 -2.08 12.48
C THR A 30 1.26 -3.27 12.00
N THR A 31 -0.01 -3.02 11.74
CA THR A 31 -0.92 -3.98 11.13
C THR A 31 -0.65 -4.23 9.62
N LEU A 32 0.30 -3.51 9.01
CA LEU A 32 0.66 -3.61 7.59
C LEU A 32 1.61 -4.76 7.26
N THR A 33 1.91 -5.63 8.21
CA THR A 33 2.78 -6.80 7.99
C THR A 33 2.31 -7.68 6.82
N MET A 34 1.00 -7.84 6.64
CA MET A 34 0.44 -8.60 5.50
C MET A 34 0.56 -7.85 4.18
N ALA A 35 0.32 -6.54 4.15
CA ALA A 35 0.54 -5.73 2.95
C ALA A 35 2.01 -5.81 2.51
N ALA A 36 2.96 -5.75 3.45
CA ALA A 36 4.38 -5.92 3.17
C ALA A 36 4.72 -7.30 2.58
N LYS A 37 4.12 -8.39 3.10
CA LYS A 37 4.29 -9.73 2.53
C LYS A 37 3.78 -9.82 1.09
N TRP A 38 2.62 -9.22 0.81
CA TRP A 38 2.10 -9.12 -0.56
C TRP A 38 3.00 -8.29 -1.47
N THR A 39 3.61 -7.21 -0.96
CA THR A 39 4.58 -6.41 -1.73
C THR A 39 5.80 -7.25 -2.10
N ILE A 40 6.35 -8.00 -1.14
CA ILE A 40 7.48 -8.90 -1.38
C ILE A 40 7.09 -9.97 -2.41
N ALA A 41 5.93 -10.59 -2.26
CA ALA A 41 5.42 -11.58 -3.21
C ALA A 41 5.24 -11.01 -4.62
N ALA A 42 4.68 -9.79 -4.74
CA ALA A 42 4.52 -9.11 -6.02
C ALA A 42 5.89 -8.86 -6.68
N ILE A 43 6.84 -8.24 -5.98
CA ILE A 43 8.18 -7.95 -6.55
C ILE A 43 8.92 -9.24 -6.89
N PHE A 44 8.76 -10.29 -6.09
CA PHE A 44 9.29 -11.61 -6.40
C PHE A 44 8.71 -12.15 -7.72
N MET A 45 7.39 -12.07 -7.90
CA MET A 45 6.72 -12.45 -9.16
C MET A 45 7.24 -11.63 -10.36
N TRP A 46 7.46 -10.32 -10.19
CA TRP A 46 8.12 -9.49 -11.21
C TRP A 46 9.51 -10.00 -11.57
N CYS A 47 10.33 -10.38 -10.60
CA CYS A 47 11.67 -10.94 -10.84
C CYS A 47 11.58 -12.27 -11.60
N VAL A 48 10.66 -13.15 -11.20
CA VAL A 48 10.45 -14.46 -11.85
C VAL A 48 9.95 -14.29 -13.28
N ALA A 49 8.91 -13.48 -13.51
CA ALA A 49 8.35 -13.25 -14.84
C ALA A 49 9.38 -12.60 -15.79
N ALA A 50 10.10 -11.59 -15.32
CA ALA A 50 11.17 -10.94 -16.09
C ALA A 50 12.35 -11.89 -16.36
N GLY A 51 12.79 -12.63 -15.35
CA GLY A 51 13.88 -13.59 -15.46
C GLY A 51 13.58 -14.71 -16.46
N ALA A 52 12.41 -15.33 -16.30
CA ALA A 52 11.91 -16.38 -17.20
C ALA A 52 11.77 -15.86 -18.63
N SER A 53 11.14 -14.70 -18.83
CA SER A 53 10.87 -14.13 -20.15
C SER A 53 12.11 -13.71 -20.91
N TRP A 54 13.18 -13.26 -20.23
CA TRP A 54 14.32 -12.63 -20.90
C TRP A 54 15.58 -13.49 -20.96
N PHE A 55 15.72 -14.47 -20.04
CA PHE A 55 16.97 -15.22 -19.89
C PHE A 55 16.82 -16.73 -20.05
N VAL A 56 15.60 -17.25 -20.19
CA VAL A 56 15.35 -18.68 -20.44
C VAL A 56 14.71 -18.83 -21.81
N SER A 57 15.43 -19.41 -22.77
CA SER A 57 14.98 -19.53 -24.16
C SER A 57 13.90 -20.59 -24.37
N ASP A 58 13.84 -21.58 -23.48
CA ASP A 58 13.09 -22.83 -23.72
C ASP A 58 11.73 -22.87 -23.00
N ILE A 59 11.25 -21.72 -22.50
CA ILE A 59 9.95 -21.61 -21.84
C ILE A 59 8.85 -21.39 -22.89
N PRO A 60 7.77 -22.20 -22.89
CA PRO A 60 6.62 -21.96 -23.77
C PRO A 60 6.04 -20.56 -23.58
N ALA A 61 5.67 -19.89 -24.67
CA ALA A 61 5.16 -18.52 -24.63
C ALA A 61 3.94 -18.36 -23.69
N GLY A 62 3.04 -19.34 -23.67
CA GLY A 62 1.88 -19.31 -22.77
C GLY A 62 2.24 -19.36 -21.28
N VAL A 63 3.35 -20.02 -20.90
CA VAL A 63 3.84 -20.01 -19.51
C VAL A 63 4.32 -18.60 -19.15
N VAL A 64 5.07 -17.97 -20.05
CA VAL A 64 5.53 -16.57 -19.86
C VAL A 64 4.35 -15.62 -19.73
N ASP A 65 3.34 -15.75 -20.59
CA ASP A 65 2.10 -14.98 -20.54
C ASP A 65 1.40 -15.13 -19.18
N GLN A 66 1.25 -16.36 -18.69
CA GLN A 66 0.64 -16.60 -17.39
C GLN A 66 1.45 -16.02 -16.23
N LEU A 67 2.79 -16.12 -16.25
CA LEU A 67 3.64 -15.51 -15.22
C LEU A 67 3.46 -13.99 -15.15
N TRP A 68 3.46 -13.33 -16.30
CA TRP A 68 3.21 -11.89 -16.37
C TRP A 68 1.79 -11.52 -15.91
N TYR A 69 0.78 -12.30 -16.30
CA TYR A 69 -0.60 -12.05 -15.89
C TYR A 69 -0.78 -12.18 -14.38
N TRP A 70 -0.29 -13.27 -13.78
CA TRP A 70 -0.31 -13.46 -12.33
C TRP A 70 0.49 -12.39 -11.60
N THR A 71 1.57 -11.87 -12.19
CA THR A 71 2.32 -10.74 -11.64
C THR A 71 1.43 -9.49 -11.53
N MET A 72 0.56 -9.22 -12.51
CA MET A 72 -0.41 -8.11 -12.44
C MET A 72 -1.45 -8.34 -11.36
N VAL A 73 -2.02 -9.56 -11.28
CA VAL A 73 -3.00 -9.94 -10.24
C VAL A 73 -2.41 -9.74 -8.83
N VAL A 74 -1.22 -10.27 -8.57
CA VAL A 74 -0.56 -10.18 -7.27
C VAL A 74 -0.14 -8.74 -6.97
N SER A 75 0.22 -7.94 -7.97
CA SER A 75 0.58 -6.52 -7.81
C SER A 75 -0.59 -5.64 -7.35
N CYS A 76 -1.84 -6.07 -7.53
CA CYS A 76 -3.01 -5.40 -6.98
C CYS A 76 -3.23 -5.70 -5.49
N CYS A 77 -2.62 -6.74 -4.93
CA CYS A 77 -2.87 -7.16 -3.55
C CYS A 77 -2.32 -6.20 -2.48
N PRO A 78 -1.08 -5.69 -2.57
CA PRO A 78 -0.52 -4.83 -1.53
C PRO A 78 -1.37 -3.59 -1.19
N PRO A 79 -1.81 -2.75 -2.16
CA PRO A 79 -2.59 -1.57 -1.81
C PRO A 79 -3.98 -1.92 -1.25
N ILE A 80 -4.60 -3.02 -1.70
CA ILE A 80 -5.88 -3.48 -1.17
C ILE A 80 -5.74 -4.05 0.25
N ALA A 81 -4.59 -4.66 0.56
CA ALA A 81 -4.29 -5.11 1.91
C ALA A 81 -4.20 -3.94 2.91
N VAL A 82 -3.71 -2.77 2.48
CA VAL A 82 -3.66 -1.54 3.30
C VAL A 82 -5.07 -1.06 3.69
N LEU A 83 -6.03 -1.15 2.77
CA LEU A 83 -7.43 -0.78 3.05
C LEU A 83 -8.04 -1.61 4.18
N GLY A 84 -7.54 -2.82 4.42
CA GLY A 84 -7.97 -3.72 5.49
C GLY A 84 -7.12 -3.68 6.75
N ALA A 85 -6.21 -2.72 6.92
CA ALA A 85 -5.20 -2.76 7.98
C ALA A 85 -5.76 -2.68 9.42
N ARG A 86 -7.00 -2.26 9.61
CA ARG A 86 -7.56 -2.07 10.96
C ARG A 86 -7.66 -3.38 11.77
N SER A 87 -7.14 -3.38 13.00
CA SER A 87 -7.28 -4.46 13.99
C SER A 87 -8.66 -4.46 14.66
N PRO A 88 -9.24 -5.63 15.02
CA PRO A 88 -8.76 -7.01 14.84
C PRO A 88 -9.05 -7.60 13.44
N THR A 89 -9.78 -6.88 12.60
CA THR A 89 -10.32 -7.36 11.33
C THR A 89 -9.27 -7.66 10.26
N HIS A 90 -8.05 -7.13 10.39
CA HIS A 90 -6.98 -7.28 9.39
C HIS A 90 -6.69 -8.73 9.01
N ARG A 91 -6.74 -9.69 9.94
CA ARG A 91 -6.51 -11.12 9.62
C ARG A 91 -7.61 -11.68 8.73
N VAL A 92 -8.87 -11.44 9.09
CA VAL A 92 -10.04 -11.90 8.33
C VAL A 92 -10.09 -11.22 6.96
N TRP A 93 -9.79 -9.93 6.89
CA TRP A 93 -9.73 -9.19 5.63
C TRP A 93 -8.80 -9.83 4.60
N ASN A 94 -7.59 -10.20 5.01
CA ASN A 94 -6.62 -10.80 4.09
C ASN A 94 -7.13 -12.10 3.47
N TYR A 95 -7.81 -12.95 4.23
CA TYR A 95 -8.36 -14.20 3.68
C TYR A 95 -9.67 -13.96 2.92
N PHE A 96 -10.57 -13.13 3.45
CA PHE A 96 -11.93 -12.98 2.92
C PHE A 96 -11.99 -12.03 1.71
N ILE A 97 -11.09 -11.06 1.60
CA ILE A 97 -11.08 -10.09 0.49
C ILE A 97 -10.00 -10.42 -0.53
N LEU A 98 -8.75 -10.64 -0.11
CA LEU A 98 -7.66 -10.81 -1.07
C LEU A 98 -7.68 -12.17 -1.78
N MET A 99 -8.06 -13.26 -1.10
CA MET A 99 -8.12 -14.56 -1.78
C MET A 99 -9.22 -14.59 -2.85
N PRO A 100 -10.48 -14.13 -2.60
CA PRO A 100 -11.46 -13.99 -3.66
C PRO A 100 -11.04 -13.00 -4.74
N LEU A 101 -10.38 -11.89 -4.38
CA LEU A 101 -9.86 -10.95 -5.37
C LEU A 101 -8.87 -11.64 -6.33
N VAL A 102 -7.89 -12.37 -5.79
CA VAL A 102 -6.90 -13.12 -6.58
C VAL A 102 -7.58 -14.20 -7.41
N ALA A 103 -8.58 -14.91 -6.86
CA ALA A 103 -9.32 -15.94 -7.58
C ALA A 103 -10.15 -15.34 -8.74
N VAL A 104 -10.87 -14.24 -8.50
CA VAL A 104 -11.72 -13.58 -9.50
C VAL A 104 -10.88 -12.96 -10.62
N LEU A 105 -9.82 -12.22 -10.26
CA LEU A 105 -8.92 -11.63 -11.26
C LEU A 105 -8.04 -12.68 -11.93
N GLY A 106 -7.66 -13.75 -11.23
CA GLY A 106 -6.85 -14.84 -11.78
C GLY A 106 -7.64 -15.85 -12.60
N TRP A 107 -8.97 -15.81 -12.54
CA TRP A 107 -9.86 -16.78 -13.19
C TRP A 107 -9.53 -17.03 -14.67
N PRO A 108 -9.30 -16.00 -15.52
CA PRO A 108 -8.99 -16.22 -16.94
C PRO A 108 -7.71 -17.04 -17.17
N ALA A 109 -6.72 -16.96 -16.27
CA ALA A 109 -5.52 -17.78 -16.38
C ALA A 109 -5.75 -19.21 -15.85
N MET A 110 -6.60 -19.37 -14.82
CA MET A 110 -6.91 -20.68 -14.24
C MET A 110 -7.68 -21.59 -15.20
N THR A 111 -8.57 -21.03 -16.03
CA THR A 111 -9.35 -21.83 -17.00
C THR A 111 -8.46 -22.49 -18.07
N LEU A 112 -7.27 -21.94 -18.33
CA LEU A 112 -6.30 -22.48 -19.29
C LEU A 112 -5.52 -23.68 -18.77
N TRP A 113 -5.68 -24.07 -17.50
CA TRP A 113 -5.02 -25.24 -16.91
C TRP A 113 -5.79 -26.55 -17.11
N MET A 114 -7.06 -26.49 -17.50
CA MET A 114 -7.95 -27.65 -17.63
C MET A 114 -7.94 -28.36 -19.00
N PRO A 115 -7.64 -27.71 -20.14
CA PRO A 115 -7.62 -28.37 -21.45
C PRO A 115 -6.30 -29.10 -21.77
N SER A 116 -6.38 -30.10 -22.67
CA SER A 116 -5.25 -30.88 -23.22
C SER A 116 -4.19 -30.03 -23.94
N ASP A 117 -4.58 -28.87 -24.44
CA ASP A 117 -3.69 -27.85 -25.04
C ASP A 117 -3.32 -26.80 -23.98
N ALA A 118 -2.67 -27.26 -22.91
CA ALA A 118 -2.14 -26.38 -21.88
C ALA A 118 -1.25 -25.31 -22.52
N TRP A 119 -1.26 -24.09 -21.97
CA TRP A 119 -0.39 -22.97 -22.37
C TRP A 119 -0.83 -22.15 -23.59
N GLN A 120 -2.14 -22.00 -23.83
CA GLN A 120 -2.60 -20.94 -24.73
C GLN A 120 -2.34 -19.53 -24.16
N PRO A 121 -2.19 -18.51 -25.01
CA PRO A 121 -2.10 -17.12 -24.58
C PRO A 121 -3.29 -16.70 -23.73
N VAL A 122 -3.04 -15.90 -22.69
CA VAL A 122 -4.10 -15.37 -21.82
C VAL A 122 -4.79 -14.20 -22.53
N GLU A 123 -6.09 -14.32 -22.77
CA GLU A 123 -6.92 -13.22 -23.27
C GLU A 123 -7.94 -12.78 -22.23
N VAL A 124 -8.07 -11.46 -22.06
CA VAL A 124 -8.84 -10.85 -20.98
C VAL A 124 -9.86 -9.90 -21.59
N GLY A 125 -11.13 -10.24 -21.39
CA GLY A 125 -12.26 -9.43 -21.83
C GLY A 125 -12.46 -8.15 -21.01
N GLY A 126 -13.28 -7.25 -21.54
CA GLY A 126 -13.61 -5.95 -20.94
C GLY A 126 -14.01 -5.99 -19.45
N PRO A 127 -14.89 -6.89 -19.00
CA PRO A 127 -15.31 -6.93 -17.59
C PRO A 127 -14.16 -7.14 -16.59
N VAL A 128 -13.20 -8.00 -16.92
CA VAL A 128 -12.03 -8.27 -16.05
C VAL A 128 -11.10 -7.05 -16.06
N LEU A 129 -10.90 -6.40 -17.21
CA LEU A 129 -10.12 -5.16 -17.29
C LEU A 129 -10.77 -4.03 -16.49
N MET A 130 -12.10 -3.93 -16.48
CA MET A 130 -12.82 -2.99 -15.62
C MET A 130 -12.60 -3.29 -14.14
N ALA A 131 -12.61 -4.58 -13.75
CA ALA A 131 -12.31 -4.98 -12.38
C ALA A 131 -10.88 -4.60 -11.97
N PHE A 132 -9.88 -4.84 -12.84
CA PHE A 132 -8.51 -4.35 -12.63
C PHE A 132 -8.44 -2.83 -12.50
N GLY A 133 -9.15 -2.09 -13.37
CA GLY A 133 -9.22 -0.64 -13.31
C GLY A 133 -9.77 -0.15 -11.97
N LEU A 134 -10.90 -0.70 -11.51
CA LEU A 134 -11.51 -0.36 -10.23
C LEU A 134 -10.57 -0.65 -9.05
N VAL A 135 -9.97 -1.85 -9.02
CA VAL A 135 -9.04 -2.27 -7.96
C VAL A 135 -7.79 -1.40 -7.95
N THR A 136 -7.28 -1.03 -9.12
CA THR A 136 -6.12 -0.14 -9.25
C THR A 136 -6.45 1.26 -8.72
N VAL A 137 -7.58 1.85 -9.12
CA VAL A 137 -8.00 3.17 -8.62
C VAL A 137 -8.25 3.13 -7.12
N MET A 138 -8.98 2.13 -6.61
CA MET A 138 -9.31 2.02 -5.19
C MET A 138 -8.06 1.79 -4.33
N GLY A 139 -7.14 0.92 -4.78
CA GLY A 139 -5.92 0.60 -4.06
C GLY A 139 -4.89 1.72 -4.11
N PHE A 140 -4.42 2.08 -5.31
CA PHE A 140 -3.34 3.06 -5.47
C PHE A 140 -3.81 4.50 -5.23
N GLY A 141 -5.09 4.79 -5.48
CA GLY A 141 -5.71 6.08 -5.18
C GLY A 141 -5.70 6.44 -3.69
N ASN A 142 -5.62 5.45 -2.80
CA ASN A 142 -5.49 5.66 -1.35
C ASN A 142 -4.24 6.46 -0.97
N PHE A 143 -3.25 6.58 -1.84
CA PHE A 143 -2.00 7.30 -1.57
C PHE A 143 -1.87 8.63 -2.31
N VAL A 144 -2.93 9.09 -2.98
CA VAL A 144 -2.95 10.44 -3.58
C VAL A 144 -2.79 11.48 -2.46
N GLY A 145 -1.99 12.52 -2.68
CA GLY A 145 -1.74 13.56 -1.66
C GLY A 145 -0.80 13.15 -0.52
N THR A 146 -0.29 11.91 -0.52
CA THR A 146 0.79 11.48 0.40
C THR A 146 2.17 11.73 -0.22
N ARG A 147 3.24 11.57 0.56
CA ARG A 147 4.61 11.60 0.02
C ARG A 147 4.88 10.51 -1.03
N TYR A 148 4.06 9.45 -1.07
CA TYR A 148 4.19 8.33 -1.99
C TYR A 148 3.35 8.44 -3.28
N THR A 149 2.69 9.58 -3.51
CA THR A 149 1.82 9.80 -4.69
C THR A 149 2.47 9.42 -6.01
N ALA A 150 3.72 9.85 -6.25
CA ALA A 150 4.42 9.54 -7.49
C ALA A 150 4.73 8.04 -7.63
N ALA A 151 5.13 7.40 -6.53
CA ALA A 151 5.43 5.97 -6.51
C ALA A 151 4.17 5.13 -6.79
N THR A 152 3.05 5.47 -6.15
CA THR A 152 1.79 4.72 -6.33
C THR A 152 1.18 4.95 -7.71
N PHE A 153 1.30 6.15 -8.26
CA PHE A 153 0.88 6.44 -9.63
C PHE A 153 1.69 5.62 -10.65
N LEU A 154 3.02 5.61 -10.53
CA LEU A 154 3.90 4.80 -11.40
C LEU A 154 3.62 3.30 -11.26
N ALA A 155 3.37 2.80 -10.05
CA ALA A 155 3.02 1.40 -9.83
C ALA A 155 1.65 1.04 -10.45
N GLY A 156 0.65 1.91 -10.33
CA GLY A 156 -0.64 1.75 -11.00
C GLY A 156 -0.49 1.73 -12.53
N LEU A 157 0.30 2.65 -13.09
CA LEU A 157 0.61 2.66 -14.53
C LEU A 157 1.36 1.40 -14.96
N ALA A 158 2.28 0.88 -14.14
CA ALA A 158 2.99 -0.37 -14.42
C ALA A 158 2.01 -1.54 -14.57
N VAL A 159 1.03 -1.66 -13.66
CA VAL A 159 -0.01 -2.69 -13.73
C VAL A 159 -0.86 -2.52 -14.99
N VAL A 160 -1.31 -1.31 -15.30
CA VAL A 160 -2.10 -1.05 -16.52
C VAL A 160 -1.30 -1.40 -17.77
N ALA A 161 -0.06 -0.94 -17.88
CA ALA A 161 0.82 -1.22 -19.01
C ALA A 161 1.09 -2.73 -19.17
N GLY A 162 1.23 -3.46 -18.06
CA GLY A 162 1.45 -4.90 -18.05
C GLY A 162 0.21 -5.71 -18.41
N LEU A 163 -1.00 -5.13 -18.31
CA LEU A 163 -2.24 -5.74 -18.73
C LEU A 163 -2.54 -5.57 -20.23
N VAL A 164 -1.96 -4.56 -20.89
CA VAL A 164 -2.21 -4.28 -22.32
C VAL A 164 -1.99 -5.50 -23.22
N PRO A 165 -0.92 -6.32 -23.07
CA PRO A 165 -0.71 -7.51 -23.88
C PRO A 165 -1.85 -8.53 -23.84
N PHE A 166 -2.64 -8.55 -22.77
CA PHE A 166 -3.70 -9.52 -22.53
C PHE A 166 -5.09 -8.98 -22.91
N ALA A 167 -5.22 -7.68 -23.19
CA ALA A 167 -6.50 -7.08 -23.52
C ALA A 167 -6.98 -7.50 -24.92
N THR A 168 -8.26 -7.84 -25.05
CA THR A 168 -8.88 -8.20 -26.35
C THR A 168 -8.82 -7.07 -27.39
N PHE A 169 -8.68 -5.82 -26.94
CA PHE A 169 -8.59 -4.63 -27.80
C PHE A 169 -7.15 -4.07 -27.90
N ARG A 170 -6.14 -4.91 -27.68
CA ARG A 170 -4.74 -4.48 -27.75
C ARG A 170 -4.36 -3.98 -29.16
N PRO A 171 -3.51 -2.95 -29.30
CA PRO A 171 -3.00 -2.54 -30.61
C PRO A 171 -2.09 -3.63 -31.18
N GLU A 172 -2.42 -4.17 -32.36
CA GLU A 172 -1.60 -5.17 -33.05
C GLU A 172 -0.21 -4.66 -33.47
N SER A 173 -0.04 -3.34 -33.56
CA SER A 173 1.19 -2.68 -33.99
C SER A 173 2.34 -2.74 -32.98
N VAL A 174 2.09 -3.16 -31.73
CA VAL A 174 3.10 -3.15 -30.66
C VAL A 174 3.36 -4.56 -30.15
N ALA A 175 4.62 -4.99 -30.22
CA ALA A 175 5.04 -6.28 -29.71
C ALA A 175 4.78 -6.40 -28.19
N PRO A 176 4.24 -7.54 -27.69
CA PRO A 176 3.98 -7.77 -26.27
C PRO A 176 5.19 -7.53 -25.36
N ASP A 177 6.39 -7.84 -25.84
CA ASP A 177 7.63 -7.66 -25.09
C ASP A 177 7.94 -6.20 -24.79
N LEU A 178 7.54 -5.26 -25.66
CA LEU A 178 7.75 -3.84 -25.40
C LEU A 178 6.90 -3.36 -24.22
N TRP A 179 5.64 -3.82 -24.14
CA TRP A 179 4.75 -3.53 -23.02
C TRP A 179 5.28 -4.12 -21.70
N ARG A 180 5.83 -5.34 -21.74
CA ARG A 180 6.49 -5.96 -20.57
C ARG A 180 7.69 -5.16 -20.09
N ILE A 181 8.57 -4.73 -21.01
CA ILE A 181 9.72 -3.88 -20.67
C ILE A 181 9.26 -2.53 -20.10
N CYS A 182 8.25 -1.91 -20.71
CA CYS A 182 7.68 -0.64 -20.23
C CYS A 182 7.10 -0.78 -18.82
N SER A 183 6.27 -1.80 -18.62
CA SER A 183 5.65 -2.16 -17.34
C SER A 183 6.71 -2.43 -16.25
N ALA A 184 7.75 -3.21 -16.55
CA ALA A 184 8.86 -3.48 -15.64
C ALA A 184 9.70 -2.24 -15.31
N THR A 185 9.88 -1.36 -16.29
CA THR A 185 10.57 -0.08 -16.08
C THR A 185 9.77 0.82 -15.14
N LEU A 186 8.45 0.92 -15.35
CA LEU A 186 7.56 1.72 -14.50
C LEU A 186 7.55 1.24 -13.04
N ILE A 187 7.50 -0.07 -12.79
CA ILE A 187 7.54 -0.59 -11.41
C ILE A 187 8.91 -0.37 -10.74
N VAL A 188 10.01 -0.42 -11.51
CA VAL A 188 11.34 -0.06 -11.01
C VAL A 188 11.38 1.42 -10.62
N LEU A 189 10.87 2.31 -11.49
CA LEU A 189 10.78 3.74 -11.21
C LEU A 189 9.89 4.03 -9.99
N ALA A 190 8.78 3.30 -9.85
CA ALA A 190 7.92 3.37 -8.66
C ALA A 190 8.69 3.01 -7.37
N GLY A 191 9.47 1.93 -7.40
CA GLY A 191 10.34 1.54 -6.29
C GLY A 191 11.38 2.61 -5.93
N GLN A 192 12.03 3.21 -6.93
CA GLN A 192 13.01 4.29 -6.69
C GLN A 192 12.34 5.55 -6.14
N ALA A 193 11.15 5.90 -6.63
CA ALA A 193 10.36 7.01 -6.12
C ALA A 193 9.95 6.76 -4.66
N ALA A 194 9.54 5.54 -4.31
CA ALA A 194 9.20 5.17 -2.94
C ALA A 194 10.41 5.25 -1.98
N ILE A 195 11.58 4.74 -2.41
CA ILE A 195 12.82 4.84 -1.62
C ILE A 195 13.20 6.31 -1.42
N SER A 196 13.15 7.12 -2.49
CA SER A 196 13.45 8.55 -2.39
C SER A 196 12.48 9.29 -1.47
N ALA A 197 11.18 8.98 -1.55
CA ALA A 197 10.16 9.56 -0.67
C ALA A 197 10.35 9.14 0.80
N SER A 198 10.78 7.90 1.06
CA SER A 198 11.02 7.40 2.43
C SER A 198 12.17 8.11 3.16
N LYS A 199 13.10 8.72 2.41
CA LYS A 199 14.23 9.46 2.98
C LYS A 199 13.89 10.92 3.31
N ARG A 200 12.73 11.41 2.87
CA ARG A 200 12.30 12.78 3.17
C ARG A 200 11.92 12.85 4.64
N GLN A 201 12.66 13.67 5.38
CA GLN A 201 12.29 14.07 6.72
C GLN A 201 11.30 15.23 6.62
N TYR A 202 10.32 15.25 7.52
CA TYR A 202 9.54 16.47 7.74
C TYR A 202 10.48 17.51 8.37
N ALA A 203 10.26 18.79 8.07
CA ALA A 203 10.90 19.86 8.85
C ALA A 203 10.55 19.63 10.33
N GLU A 204 11.42 20.08 11.27
CA GLU A 204 11.17 19.92 12.70
C GLU A 204 9.81 20.53 13.09
N GLU A 205 8.80 19.68 13.10
CA GLU A 205 7.42 19.97 13.44
C GLU A 205 7.09 19.29 14.77
N SER A 206 6.02 19.75 15.42
CA SER A 206 5.46 19.15 16.63
C SER A 206 5.42 17.61 16.55
N PRO A 207 5.70 16.88 17.65
CA PRO A 207 5.59 15.41 17.69
C PRO A 207 4.25 14.87 17.17
N TYR A 208 3.16 15.62 17.41
CA TYR A 208 1.81 15.31 16.93
C TYR A 208 1.69 15.37 15.40
N THR A 209 2.36 16.34 14.78
CA THR A 209 2.37 16.48 13.34
C THR A 209 3.23 15.40 12.69
N THR A 210 4.39 15.09 13.30
CA THR A 210 5.26 14.01 12.84
C THR A 210 4.54 12.67 12.84
N ILE A 211 3.90 12.29 13.95
CA ILE A 211 3.15 11.03 14.02
C ILE A 211 1.95 11.00 13.07
N TRP A 212 1.27 12.13 12.88
CA TRP A 212 0.13 12.25 11.97
C TRP A 212 0.54 12.03 10.52
N ASN A 213 1.59 12.72 10.07
CA ASN A 213 2.11 12.60 8.73
C ASN A 213 2.66 11.19 8.46
N ASP A 214 3.38 10.61 9.42
CA ASP A 214 3.83 9.21 9.34
C ASP A 214 2.66 8.23 9.22
N PHE A 215 1.59 8.43 10.00
CA PHE A 215 0.39 7.60 9.91
C PHE A 215 -0.30 7.74 8.55
N ARG A 216 -0.53 8.98 8.08
CA ARG A 216 -1.15 9.28 6.79
C ARG A 216 -0.37 8.67 5.63
N ASP A 217 0.95 8.83 5.62
CA ASP A 217 1.79 8.32 4.54
C ASP A 217 1.92 6.78 4.57
N THR A 218 1.71 6.16 5.74
CA THR A 218 1.79 4.71 5.92
C THR A 218 0.48 4.00 5.60
N PHE A 219 -0.66 4.54 6.02
CA PHE A 219 -1.99 3.92 5.88
C PHE A 219 -2.86 4.53 4.75
N GLY A 220 -2.44 5.67 4.21
CA GLY A 220 -3.11 6.40 3.14
C GLY A 220 -4.33 7.20 3.59
N LEU A 221 -4.94 7.88 2.63
CA LEU A 221 -6.00 8.87 2.80
C LEU A 221 -7.26 8.31 3.46
N VAL A 222 -7.70 7.11 3.07
CA VAL A 222 -9.00 6.58 3.55
C VAL A 222 -9.00 6.43 5.07
N TRP A 223 -7.89 5.96 5.64
CA TRP A 223 -7.76 5.83 7.08
C TRP A 223 -7.42 7.14 7.75
N SER A 224 -6.59 7.99 7.15
CA SER A 224 -6.28 9.31 7.73
C SER A 224 -7.55 10.16 7.86
N VAL A 225 -8.38 10.28 6.82
CA VAL A 225 -9.62 11.07 6.87
C VAL A 225 -10.54 10.58 8.01
N ARG A 226 -10.71 9.26 8.16
CA ARG A 226 -11.55 8.69 9.24
C ARG A 226 -11.02 8.97 10.64
N ILE A 227 -9.70 9.01 10.82
CA ILE A 227 -9.11 9.36 12.12
C ILE A 227 -9.21 10.87 12.35
N LEU A 228 -9.00 11.68 11.31
CA LEU A 228 -9.11 13.13 11.37
C LEU A 228 -10.51 13.57 11.82
N GLU A 229 -11.56 13.02 11.19
CA GLU A 229 -12.95 13.30 11.55
C GLU A 229 -13.23 12.99 13.03
N ARG A 230 -12.68 11.89 13.55
CA ARG A 230 -12.84 11.51 14.97
C ARG A 230 -12.08 12.43 15.92
N LEU A 231 -10.88 12.86 15.54
CA LEU A 231 -10.10 13.81 16.31
C LEU A 231 -10.81 15.17 16.36
N GLN A 232 -11.33 15.65 15.23
CA GLN A 232 -12.10 16.89 15.15
C GLN A 232 -13.39 16.80 15.96
N GLU A 233 -14.13 15.68 15.87
CA GLU A 233 -15.34 15.48 16.66
C GLU A 233 -15.06 15.51 18.17
N GLN A 234 -14.00 14.82 18.62
CA GLN A 234 -13.59 14.86 20.02
C GLN A 234 -13.14 16.27 20.45
N GLY A 235 -12.39 16.96 19.59
CA GLY A 235 -11.95 18.34 19.84
C GLY A 235 -13.12 19.30 20.03
N ARG A 236 -14.16 19.19 19.19
CA ARG A 236 -15.40 19.98 19.32
C ARG A 236 -16.18 19.64 20.58
N ARG A 237 -16.32 18.34 20.88
CA ARG A 237 -17.04 17.86 22.06
C ARG A 237 -16.42 18.36 23.37
N ASP A 238 -15.10 18.31 23.45
CA ASP A 238 -14.35 18.71 24.65
C ASP A 238 -13.95 20.19 24.65
N GLN A 239 -14.34 20.95 23.63
CA GLN A 239 -14.00 22.36 23.42
C GLN A 239 -12.49 22.63 23.49
N LEU A 240 -11.70 21.74 22.90
CA LEU A 240 -10.24 21.86 22.91
C LEU A 240 -9.81 23.02 22.00
N PRO A 241 -8.81 23.84 22.40
CA PRO A 241 -8.30 24.95 21.60
C PRO A 241 -7.34 24.46 20.51
N VAL A 242 -7.74 23.44 19.75
CA VAL A 242 -6.96 22.86 18.66
C VAL A 242 -7.78 22.61 17.42
N GLU A 243 -7.13 22.78 16.29
CA GLU A 243 -7.65 22.41 14.98
C GLU A 243 -6.75 21.34 14.37
N TRP A 244 -7.36 20.24 13.93
CA TRP A 244 -6.68 19.20 13.18
C TRP A 244 -6.94 19.40 11.69
N SER A 245 -5.88 19.41 10.90
CA SER A 245 -5.90 19.53 9.44
C SER A 245 -5.26 18.32 8.77
N ALA A 246 -5.22 18.31 7.44
CA ALA A 246 -4.46 17.30 6.72
C ALA A 246 -2.96 17.44 6.99
N GLU A 247 -2.49 18.66 7.25
CA GLU A 247 -1.10 19.04 7.49
C GLU A 247 -0.63 18.73 8.90
N GLY A 248 -1.51 18.72 9.90
CA GLY A 248 -1.16 18.41 11.28
C GLY A 248 -2.07 19.02 12.34
N LEU A 249 -1.50 19.17 13.55
CA LEU A 249 -2.14 19.82 14.68
C LEU A 249 -1.79 21.31 14.70
N HIS A 250 -2.81 22.17 14.77
CA HIS A 250 -2.67 23.62 14.94
C HIS A 250 -3.30 24.06 16.26
N TRP A 251 -2.59 24.89 17.02
CA TRP A 251 -3.10 25.45 18.28
C TRP A 251 -3.88 26.74 17.99
N CYS A 252 -5.08 26.86 18.55
CA CYS A 252 -5.95 28.04 18.40
C CYS A 252 -5.88 28.98 19.61
N THR A 253 -4.99 28.71 20.57
CA THR A 253 -4.80 29.50 21.79
C THR A 253 -3.32 29.80 22.01
N GLU A 254 -3.02 30.95 22.60
CA GLU A 254 -1.70 31.31 23.12
C GLU A 254 -1.58 31.02 24.63
N ASP A 255 -2.68 30.65 25.30
CA ASP A 255 -2.67 30.28 26.72
C ASP A 255 -2.02 28.90 26.92
N GLU A 256 -0.81 28.91 27.49
CA GLU A 256 -0.02 27.71 27.74
C GLU A 256 -0.72 26.74 28.71
N SER A 257 -1.49 27.25 29.68
CA SER A 257 -2.20 26.38 30.63
C SER A 257 -3.34 25.62 29.96
N ALA A 258 -4.07 26.28 29.07
CA ALA A 258 -5.10 25.67 28.24
C ALA A 258 -4.48 24.67 27.25
N ARG A 259 -3.28 24.99 26.73
CA ARG A 259 -2.51 24.12 25.84
C ARG A 259 -2.08 22.83 26.53
N GLU A 260 -1.46 22.91 27.70
CA GLU A 260 -1.04 21.75 28.50
C GLU A 260 -2.23 20.84 28.84
N ALA A 261 -3.35 21.42 29.28
CA ALA A 261 -4.55 20.66 29.58
C ALA A 261 -5.15 19.94 28.35
N ALA A 262 -5.14 20.61 27.19
CA ALA A 262 -5.60 20.03 25.94
C ALA A 262 -4.63 18.97 25.42
N GLU A 263 -3.33 19.15 25.60
CA GLU A 263 -2.29 18.21 25.18
C GLU A 263 -2.49 16.81 25.79
N VAL A 264 -2.81 16.77 27.08
CA VAL A 264 -3.14 15.53 27.81
C VAL A 264 -4.29 14.78 27.12
N LYS A 265 -5.40 15.47 26.81
CA LYS A 265 -6.58 14.88 26.17
C LYS A 265 -6.31 14.46 24.73
N ILE A 266 -5.58 15.28 23.98
CA ILE A 266 -5.22 15.02 22.58
C ILE A 266 -4.32 13.80 22.48
N SER A 267 -3.26 13.74 23.30
CA SER A 267 -2.32 12.62 23.31
C SER A 267 -3.05 11.31 23.64
N HIS A 268 -3.91 11.33 24.66
CA HIS A 268 -4.74 10.18 25.00
C HIS A 268 -5.64 9.73 23.84
N THR A 269 -6.39 10.66 23.25
CA THR A 269 -7.33 10.38 22.15
C THR A 269 -6.61 9.84 20.92
N LEU A 270 -5.50 10.48 20.53
CA LEU A 270 -4.70 10.07 19.38
C LEU A 270 -4.12 8.67 19.59
N ARG A 271 -3.52 8.41 20.76
CA ARG A 271 -3.01 7.09 21.13
C ARG A 271 -4.13 6.04 21.06
N TRP A 272 -5.29 6.32 21.64
CA TRP A 272 -6.43 5.41 21.63
C TRP A 272 -6.90 5.07 20.20
N LEU A 273 -6.99 6.06 19.32
CA LEU A 273 -7.38 5.88 17.92
C LEU A 273 -6.34 5.07 17.13
N LEU A 274 -5.04 5.37 17.30
CA LEU A 274 -3.94 4.75 16.55
C LEU A 274 -3.63 3.31 16.99
N ARG A 275 -3.93 2.93 18.24
CA ARG A 275 -3.72 1.55 18.75
C ARG A 275 -4.42 0.46 17.94
N ARG A 276 -5.39 0.80 17.10
CA ARG A 276 -6.03 -0.15 16.18
C ARG A 276 -5.19 -0.46 14.94
N PHE A 277 -4.11 0.28 14.71
CA PHE A 277 -3.27 0.20 13.52
C PHE A 277 -1.81 -0.09 13.83
N VAL A 278 -1.33 0.40 14.98
CA VAL A 278 0.08 0.35 15.39
C VAL A 278 0.21 -0.05 16.86
N GLU A 279 1.34 -0.66 17.18
CA GLU A 279 1.72 -0.99 18.55
C GLU A 279 2.16 0.27 19.33
N PRO A 280 2.04 0.30 20.68
CA PRO A 280 2.42 1.46 21.49
C PRO A 280 3.87 1.93 21.26
N GLU A 281 4.80 1.02 21.06
CA GLU A 281 6.22 1.32 20.82
C GLU A 281 6.42 2.15 19.55
N TRP A 282 5.56 1.96 18.54
CA TRP A 282 5.58 2.77 17.33
C TRP A 282 5.22 4.22 17.63
N ILE A 283 4.25 4.47 18.52
CA ILE A 283 3.82 5.81 18.91
C ILE A 283 4.90 6.49 19.76
N ASP A 284 5.47 5.75 20.73
CA ASP A 284 6.47 6.30 21.64
C ASP A 284 7.77 6.68 20.92
N ALA A 285 8.16 5.94 19.88
CA ALA A 285 9.32 6.26 19.04
C ALA A 285 9.22 7.62 18.32
N ARG A 286 8.03 8.24 18.30
CA ARG A 286 7.75 9.54 17.66
C ARG A 286 7.60 10.69 18.67
N GLY A 287 7.88 10.43 19.95
CA GLY A 287 7.95 11.47 20.97
C GLY A 287 6.62 12.02 21.45
N VAL A 288 5.49 11.37 21.13
CA VAL A 288 4.19 11.75 21.71
C VAL A 288 4.22 11.45 23.21
N PRO A 289 3.92 12.39 24.12
CA PRO A 289 3.94 12.15 25.56
C PRO A 289 3.03 10.98 25.99
N ARG A 290 3.49 10.17 26.94
CA ARG A 290 2.63 9.18 27.61
C ARG A 290 1.83 9.89 28.70
N VAL A 291 0.52 9.90 28.52
CA VAL A 291 -0.39 10.45 29.53
C VAL A 291 -0.85 9.32 30.43
N ASP A 292 -0.44 9.36 31.68
CA ASP A 292 -0.98 8.47 32.71
C ASP A 292 -2.24 9.13 33.27
N LEU A 293 -3.42 8.69 32.80
CA LEU A 293 -4.71 9.25 33.25
C LEU A 293 -5.03 8.91 34.72
N GLY A 294 -4.13 8.24 35.42
CA GLY A 294 -4.41 7.65 36.73
C GLY A 294 -5.33 6.45 36.58
N ALA A 295 -5.09 5.40 37.35
CA ALA A 295 -5.72 4.08 37.22
C ALA A 295 -7.27 4.03 37.31
N LYS A 296 -7.98 5.16 37.47
CA LYS A 296 -9.42 5.23 37.71
C LYS A 296 -10.31 5.01 36.48
N GLU A 297 -9.79 5.07 35.26
CA GLU A 297 -10.61 4.94 34.03
C GLU A 297 -10.51 3.57 33.32
N SER A 298 -9.80 2.61 33.92
CA SER A 298 -9.54 1.29 33.32
C SER A 298 -10.70 0.27 33.44
N ASP A 299 -11.95 0.73 33.53
CA ASP A 299 -13.12 -0.15 33.46
C ASP A 299 -13.71 -0.15 32.03
N PRO A 300 -13.29 -1.09 31.15
CA PRO A 300 -13.75 -1.17 29.77
C PRO A 300 -15.25 -1.50 29.64
N SER A 301 -15.96 -1.81 30.73
CA SER A 301 -17.39 -2.11 30.70
C SER A 301 -18.31 -0.90 30.47
N ARG A 302 -17.77 0.34 30.50
CA ARG A 302 -18.57 1.58 30.40
C ARG A 302 -18.68 2.22 29.02
N LEU A 303 -18.06 1.65 27.98
CA LEU A 303 -17.98 2.26 26.65
C LEU A 303 -18.76 1.53 25.55
N ASP A 304 -19.42 0.42 25.87
CA ASP A 304 -20.29 -0.34 24.95
C ASP A 304 -21.80 -0.14 25.23
N SER A 305 -22.17 0.90 25.99
CA SER A 305 -23.55 1.39 26.19
C SER A 305 -23.76 2.73 25.51
#